data_AF-A0A1H5SFX5-F1
#
_entry.id   AF-A0A1H5SFX5-F1
#
_cell.length_a   1.000
_cell.length_b   1.000
_cell.length_c   1.000
_cell.angle_alpha   90.00
_cell.angle_beta   90.00
_cell.angle_gamma   90.00
#
_symmetry.space_group_name_H-M   'P 1'
#
loop_
_entity.id
_entity.type
_entity.pdbx_description
1 polymer ?
#
loop_
_entity_poly.entity_id
_entity_poly.type
_entity_poly.pdbx_seq_one_letter_code
_entity_poly.pdbx_strand_id
1 'polypeptide(L)'
;MYFLTNNSYSYRFFFVFLRPNMLRMPKFISRALSVRISLMVVFSMAILLVVTMSIMLHYSKKAVREESFHKAVQTLEGTVSNIDNILLSVEQSAGNMYFSLLPYLDNPDIMYTYCRKLVETNPYVVGCAIAFKPGYYQSRDKFMVYVHRADSAGVPYVSSFIVNEKEFGNRPYTEQSWFTTPMASGKSEWLNPLVGMEKAHMEPLLTFCLPLRGKDHSIIGVIGVNISLSQLSRIISATKTSKNSYCVLLDCDGTFIVHPFGNKLMRETALALSRKMGDEAATDAVETMLSGEAGYRKFRLEGNELYGFFKPFKRVSITGRPPTELGWSAAIVYPEADILGEYNNLLYYMHAIAIIGLLLLFFLCRTVIRHRLNPLIMLSEKAKLIAEGNYNAPIPDSNKLDEIGRLQKNFQLMQQSLNNQMSELDKLKITMQGRSEVLRIAYRQARKAQRMKMAFLHNMTNQMVAPAKAIFRNVSALTETDSTTDKKEIVRLVNEIHEYSKTITEQLNSFISMSDEERRKEADHV
;
A
#
# COMPACT_ATOMS: atom_id res chain seq x y z
N MET A 1 3.94 38.82 -18.72
CA MET A 1 4.33 39.95 -17.85
C MET A 1 3.77 39.66 -16.47
N TYR A 2 4.65 39.72 -15.46
CA TYR A 2 4.52 39.29 -14.07
C TYR A 2 3.13 39.41 -13.40
N PHE A 3 2.69 38.36 -12.70
CA PHE A 3 2.43 38.43 -11.25
C PHE A 3 2.41 37.02 -10.61
N LEU A 4 3.45 36.77 -9.82
CA LEU A 4 3.52 35.74 -8.79
C LEU A 4 2.77 36.25 -7.54
N THR A 5 1.99 35.39 -6.87
CA THR A 5 1.88 35.22 -5.40
C THR A 5 0.68 34.29 -5.12
N ASN A 6 0.91 33.05 -4.69
CA ASN A 6 1.23 32.56 -3.34
C ASN A 6 -0.05 32.00 -2.66
N ASN A 7 -0.25 30.69 -2.74
CA ASN A 7 -0.99 29.98 -1.70
C ASN A 7 -0.35 28.60 -1.48
N SER A 8 0.46 28.56 -0.42
CA SER A 8 1.35 27.47 -0.05
C SER A 8 0.70 26.67 1.08
N TYR A 9 0.01 25.59 0.72
CA TYR A 9 -0.39 24.53 1.65
C TYR A 9 0.38 23.24 1.36
N SER A 10 1.56 23.18 1.98
CA SER A 10 2.17 22.01 2.63
C SER A 10 1.91 20.60 2.06
N TYR A 11 2.51 20.30 0.91
CA TYR A 11 2.98 18.95 0.60
C TYR A 11 4.45 18.83 1.06
N ARG A 12 4.66 18.75 2.38
CA ARG A 12 5.96 18.44 2.98
C ARG A 12 5.96 16.99 3.46
N PHE A 13 6.00 16.05 2.52
CA PHE A 13 6.43 14.67 2.81
C PHE A 13 7.16 14.15 1.58
N PHE A 14 8.27 13.43 1.81
CA PHE A 14 9.24 12.90 0.83
C PHE A 14 10.24 13.90 0.23
N PHE A 15 11.21 14.33 1.04
CA PHE A 15 12.64 14.14 0.73
C PHE A 15 13.43 14.46 2.01
N VAL A 16 13.34 13.57 3.00
CA VAL A 16 14.30 13.57 4.10
C VAL A 16 15.49 12.76 3.64
N PHE A 17 16.61 13.46 3.48
CA PHE A 17 17.95 12.91 3.35
C PHE A 17 18.11 11.59 4.10
N LEU A 18 18.51 10.54 3.37
CA LEU A 18 19.19 9.38 3.91
C LEU A 18 20.43 9.84 4.68
N ARG A 19 20.27 10.16 5.97
CA ARG A 19 21.37 10.16 6.93
C ARG A 19 21.77 8.70 7.13
N PRO A 20 23.04 8.29 6.91
CA PRO A 20 23.45 6.89 6.94
C PRO A 20 23.44 6.23 8.33
N ASN A 21 22.91 6.89 9.38
CA ASN A 21 23.08 6.46 10.77
C ASN A 21 21.78 6.27 11.60
N MET A 22 20.58 6.21 11.00
CA MET A 22 19.32 6.08 11.78
C MET A 22 18.52 4.77 11.58
N LEU A 23 19.14 3.69 11.11
CA LEU A 23 18.57 2.34 11.21
C LEU A 23 19.55 1.41 11.94
N ARG A 24 19.73 1.63 13.25
CA ARG A 24 20.26 0.57 14.12
C ARG A 24 19.18 -0.51 14.25
N MET A 25 19.17 -1.43 13.29
CA MET A 25 18.40 -2.68 13.38
C MET A 25 18.70 -3.34 14.74
N PRO A 26 17.68 -3.81 15.49
CA PRO A 26 17.91 -4.51 16.75
C PRO A 26 18.88 -5.69 16.54
N LYS A 27 19.80 -5.91 17.49
CA LYS A 27 20.90 -6.90 17.40
C LYS A 27 20.46 -8.33 17.05
N PHE A 28 19.18 -8.66 17.19
CA PHE A 28 18.59 -9.94 16.78
C PHE A 28 18.44 -10.06 15.25
N ILE A 29 18.15 -8.95 14.55
CA ILE A 29 18.01 -8.88 13.09
C ILE A 29 19.39 -8.94 12.40
N SER A 30 20.46 -8.49 13.06
CA SER A 30 21.81 -8.46 12.49
C SER A 30 22.54 -9.82 12.55
N ARG A 31 22.01 -10.82 13.26
CA ARG A 31 22.70 -12.11 13.48
C ARG A 31 22.34 -13.20 12.48
N ALA A 32 21.11 -13.21 11.95
CA ALA A 32 20.65 -14.25 11.02
C ALA A 32 20.64 -13.73 9.57
N LEU A 33 21.52 -14.28 8.73
CA LEU A 33 21.62 -13.93 7.30
C LEU A 33 20.26 -14.05 6.59
N SER A 34 19.45 -15.05 6.95
CA SER A 34 18.11 -15.25 6.39
C SER A 34 17.13 -14.12 6.70
N VAL A 35 17.16 -13.56 7.92
CA VAL A 35 16.31 -12.43 8.30
C VAL A 35 16.72 -11.19 7.51
N ARG A 36 18.02 -10.92 7.41
CA ARG A 36 18.53 -9.73 6.73
C ARG A 36 18.17 -9.71 5.25
N ILE A 37 18.39 -10.83 4.54
CA ILE A 37 18.02 -10.95 3.13
C ILE A 37 16.50 -10.84 2.96
N SER A 38 15.71 -11.53 3.79
CA SER A 38 14.25 -11.44 3.73
C SER A 38 13.76 -10.01 3.92
N LEU A 39 14.33 -9.26 4.87
CA LEU A 39 13.96 -7.86 5.09
C LEU A 39 14.36 -6.96 3.92
N MET A 40 15.52 -7.18 3.28
CA MET A 40 15.93 -6.39 2.12
C MET A 40 14.99 -6.62 0.92
N VAL A 41 14.57 -7.86 0.68
CA VAL A 41 13.60 -8.22 -0.37
C VAL A 41 12.22 -7.65 -0.06
N VAL A 42 11.76 -7.77 1.19
CA VAL A 42 10.46 -7.22 1.61
C VAL A 42 10.48 -5.70 1.54
N PHE A 43 11.59 -5.04 1.87
CA PHE A 43 11.74 -3.59 1.79
C PHE A 43 11.73 -3.10 0.33
N SER A 44 12.46 -3.76 -0.58
CA SER A 44 12.42 -3.39 -2.00
C SER A 44 11.03 -3.60 -2.61
N MET A 45 10.36 -4.69 -2.23
CA MET A 45 8.98 -4.94 -2.65
C MET A 45 7.99 -3.93 -2.05
N ALA A 46 8.19 -3.52 -0.80
CA ALA A 46 7.36 -2.49 -0.15
C ALA A 46 7.48 -1.15 -0.89
N ILE A 47 8.69 -0.76 -1.31
CA ILE A 47 8.88 0.46 -2.12
C ILE A 47 8.12 0.34 -3.44
N LEU A 48 8.26 -0.79 -4.15
CA LEU A 48 7.56 -1.01 -5.41
C LEU A 48 6.04 -0.95 -5.23
N LEU A 49 5.52 -1.58 -4.17
CA LEU A 49 4.10 -1.57 -3.81
C LEU A 49 3.61 -0.16 -3.49
N VAL A 50 4.36 0.63 -2.73
CA VAL A 50 4.01 2.03 -2.43
C VAL A 50 3.94 2.86 -3.71
N VAL A 51 4.89 2.68 -4.65
CA VAL A 51 4.88 3.39 -5.93
C VAL A 51 3.66 2.99 -6.77
N THR A 52 3.41 1.70 -6.96
CA THR A 52 2.27 1.22 -7.76
C THR A 52 0.93 1.61 -7.13
N MET A 53 0.81 1.50 -5.81
CA MET A 53 -0.37 1.92 -5.07
C MET A 53 -0.59 3.43 -5.16
N SER A 54 0.46 4.25 -5.05
CA SER A 54 0.35 5.70 -5.21
C SER A 54 -0.17 6.09 -6.60
N ILE A 55 0.38 5.47 -7.65
CA ILE A 55 -0.08 5.66 -9.03
C ILE A 55 -1.55 5.24 -9.16
N MET A 56 -1.89 4.06 -8.67
CA MET A 56 -3.25 3.52 -8.80
C MET A 56 -4.27 4.35 -8.01
N LEU A 57 -3.92 4.83 -6.82
CA LEU A 57 -4.75 5.75 -6.03
C LEU A 57 -4.93 7.09 -6.73
N HIS A 58 -3.90 7.62 -7.38
CA HIS A 58 -4.02 8.84 -8.18
C HIS A 58 -5.02 8.66 -9.33
N TYR A 59 -4.91 7.58 -10.10
CA TYR A 59 -5.85 7.27 -11.19
C TYR A 59 -7.26 6.97 -10.69
N SER A 60 -7.40 6.21 -9.60
CA SER A 60 -8.69 5.88 -9.00
C SER A 60 -9.40 7.14 -8.49
N LYS A 61 -8.70 8.03 -7.79
CA LYS A 61 -9.27 9.31 -7.34
C LYS A 61 -9.74 10.16 -8.52
N LYS A 62 -8.95 10.20 -9.61
CA LYS A 62 -9.33 10.92 -10.83
C LYS A 62 -10.57 10.30 -11.49
N ALA A 63 -10.59 8.98 -11.67
CA ALA A 63 -11.68 8.25 -12.29
C ALA A 63 -13.00 8.39 -11.52
N VAL A 64 -12.99 8.18 -10.19
CA VAL A 64 -14.17 8.34 -9.32
C VAL A 64 -14.72 9.75 -9.39
N ARG A 65 -13.84 10.77 -9.41
CA ARG A 65 -14.26 12.17 -9.56
C ARG A 65 -14.92 12.41 -10.92
N GLU A 66 -14.30 11.97 -11.99
CA GLU A 66 -14.78 12.18 -13.37
C GLU A 66 -16.12 11.48 -13.60
N GLU A 67 -16.27 10.24 -13.13
CA GLU A 67 -17.53 9.49 -13.14
C GLU A 67 -18.63 10.20 -12.32
N SER A 68 -18.30 10.67 -11.11
CA SER A 68 -19.25 11.41 -10.27
C SER A 68 -19.70 12.70 -10.93
N PHE A 69 -18.81 13.40 -11.63
CA PHE A 69 -19.12 14.62 -12.36
C PHE A 69 -20.06 14.34 -13.54
N HIS A 70 -19.80 13.27 -14.31
CA HIS A 70 -20.70 12.83 -15.36
C HIS A 70 -22.10 12.49 -14.83
N LYS A 71 -22.17 11.73 -13.72
CA LYS A 71 -23.42 11.37 -13.06
C LYS A 71 -24.17 12.60 -12.55
N ALA A 72 -23.46 13.58 -11.99
CA ALA A 72 -24.04 14.85 -11.55
C ALA A 72 -24.69 15.63 -12.70
N VAL A 73 -24.00 15.75 -13.84
CA VAL A 73 -24.53 16.42 -15.03
C VAL A 73 -25.75 15.68 -15.59
N GLN A 74 -25.70 14.36 -15.74
CA GLN A 74 -26.84 13.56 -16.21
C GLN A 74 -28.06 13.68 -15.29
N THR A 75 -27.82 13.73 -13.99
CA THR A 75 -28.90 13.89 -13.00
C THR A 75 -29.49 15.27 -13.06
N LEU A 76 -28.65 16.30 -13.21
CA LEU A 76 -29.12 17.66 -13.41
C LEU A 76 -29.99 17.76 -14.67
N GLU A 77 -29.60 17.09 -15.76
CA GLU A 77 -30.40 17.00 -16.98
C GLU A 77 -31.75 16.32 -16.75
N GLY A 78 -31.75 15.13 -16.14
CA GLY A 78 -32.98 14.42 -15.80
C GLY A 78 -33.88 15.22 -14.87
N THR A 79 -33.29 15.96 -13.92
CA THR A 79 -34.02 16.84 -13.00
C THR A 79 -34.66 18.01 -13.74
N VAL A 80 -33.92 18.69 -14.62
CA VAL A 80 -34.46 19.77 -15.46
C VAL A 80 -35.61 19.27 -16.32
N SER A 81 -35.47 18.10 -16.97
CA SER A 81 -36.55 17.49 -17.74
C SER A 81 -37.76 17.12 -16.88
N ASN A 82 -37.55 16.61 -15.67
CA ASN A 82 -38.64 16.30 -14.74
C ASN A 82 -39.42 17.56 -14.33
N ILE A 83 -38.71 18.63 -13.99
CA ILE A 83 -39.32 19.93 -13.68
C ILE A 83 -40.11 20.44 -14.89
N ASP A 84 -39.52 20.42 -16.09
CA ASP A 84 -40.20 20.90 -17.29
C ASP A 84 -41.47 20.08 -17.61
N ASN A 85 -41.46 18.77 -17.38
CA ASN A 85 -42.65 17.93 -17.54
C ASN A 85 -43.78 18.30 -16.56
N ILE A 86 -43.43 18.66 -15.31
CA ILE A 86 -44.41 19.15 -14.33
C ILE A 86 -45.01 20.46 -14.79
N LEU A 87 -44.17 21.43 -15.19
CA LEU A 87 -44.64 22.71 -15.71
C LEU A 87 -45.53 22.51 -16.94
N LEU A 88 -45.12 21.65 -17.87
CA LEU A 88 -45.87 21.33 -19.07
C LEU A 88 -47.23 20.73 -18.75
N SER A 89 -47.32 19.81 -17.78
CA SER A 89 -48.60 19.24 -17.33
C SER A 89 -49.57 20.32 -16.85
N VAL A 90 -49.07 21.31 -16.11
CA VAL A 90 -49.87 22.44 -15.62
C VAL A 90 -50.27 23.37 -16.76
N GLU A 91 -49.35 23.74 -17.64
CA GLU A 91 -49.63 24.58 -18.82
C GLU A 91 -50.70 23.95 -19.73
N GLN A 92 -50.59 22.65 -20.02
CA GLN A 92 -51.57 21.92 -20.82
C GLN A 92 -52.93 21.84 -20.14
N SER A 93 -52.97 21.59 -18.83
CA SER A 93 -54.22 21.53 -18.07
C SER A 93 -54.95 22.89 -18.08
N ALA A 94 -54.19 23.98 -17.90
CA ALA A 94 -54.71 25.34 -17.99
C ALA A 94 -55.22 25.67 -19.41
N GLY A 95 -54.47 25.29 -20.45
CA GLY A 95 -54.88 25.48 -21.84
C GLY A 95 -56.14 24.70 -22.22
N ASN A 96 -56.24 23.44 -21.79
CA ASN A 96 -57.43 22.61 -22.02
C ASN A 96 -58.67 23.19 -21.30
N MET A 97 -58.48 23.69 -20.08
CA MET A 97 -59.52 24.38 -19.34
C MET A 97 -59.95 25.67 -20.05
N TYR A 98 -59.00 26.48 -20.52
CA TYR A 98 -59.26 27.71 -21.27
C TYR A 98 -60.23 27.48 -22.44
N PHE A 99 -59.93 26.52 -23.32
CA PHE A 99 -60.79 26.25 -24.48
C PHE A 99 -62.16 25.69 -24.08
N SER A 100 -62.21 24.87 -23.03
CA SER A 100 -63.45 24.30 -22.52
C SER A 100 -64.37 25.35 -21.88
N LEU A 101 -63.79 26.44 -21.37
CA LEU A 101 -64.47 27.49 -20.63
C LEU A 101 -65.03 28.61 -21.53
N LEU A 102 -64.47 28.81 -22.74
CA LEU A 102 -64.89 29.86 -23.68
C LEU A 102 -66.42 29.93 -23.94
N PRO A 103 -67.16 28.80 -24.12
CA PRO A 103 -68.60 28.86 -24.37
C PRO A 103 -69.42 29.35 -23.16
N TYR A 104 -68.83 29.36 -21.96
CA TYR A 104 -69.53 29.57 -20.69
C TYR A 104 -69.04 30.81 -19.92
N LEU A 105 -68.28 31.70 -20.56
CA LEU A 105 -67.72 32.91 -19.93
C LEU A 105 -68.79 33.80 -19.26
N ASP A 106 -70.02 33.82 -19.77
CA ASP A 106 -71.09 34.66 -19.24
C ASP A 106 -71.80 34.05 -18.02
N ASN A 107 -71.47 32.81 -17.64
CA ASN A 107 -72.01 32.14 -16.47
C ASN A 107 -70.99 32.18 -15.30
N PRO A 108 -71.16 33.06 -14.30
CA PRO A 108 -70.20 33.17 -13.20
C PRO A 108 -70.16 31.92 -12.31
N ASP A 109 -71.25 31.17 -12.18
CA ASP A 109 -71.32 30.06 -11.21
C ASP A 109 -70.57 28.81 -11.70
N ILE A 110 -70.41 28.64 -13.03
CA ILE A 110 -69.68 27.50 -13.60
C ILE A 110 -68.15 27.63 -13.46
N MET A 111 -67.64 28.86 -13.26
CA MET A 111 -66.20 29.12 -13.08
C MET A 111 -65.62 28.33 -11.92
N TYR A 112 -66.39 28.19 -10.84
CA TYR A 112 -66.04 27.36 -9.69
C TYR A 112 -65.86 25.89 -10.06
N THR A 113 -66.77 25.33 -10.87
CA THR A 113 -66.70 23.94 -11.31
C THR A 113 -65.42 23.67 -12.10
N TYR A 114 -65.01 24.59 -12.98
CA TYR A 114 -63.76 24.46 -13.73
C TYR A 114 -62.53 24.56 -12.84
N CYS A 115 -62.45 25.57 -11.96
CA CYS A 115 -61.34 25.69 -11.00
C CYS A 115 -61.20 24.43 -10.16
N ARG A 116 -62.31 23.95 -9.59
CA ARG A 116 -62.33 22.76 -8.76
C ARG A 116 -61.90 21.52 -9.55
N LYS A 117 -62.43 21.33 -10.75
CA LYS A 117 -62.10 20.15 -11.55
C LYS A 117 -60.63 20.13 -11.96
N LEU A 118 -60.05 21.27 -12.30
CA LEU A 118 -58.63 21.37 -12.62
C LEU A 118 -57.76 21.00 -11.41
N VAL A 119 -58.09 21.52 -10.22
CA VAL A 119 -57.38 21.17 -8.97
C VAL A 119 -57.54 19.67 -8.66
N GLU A 120 -58.74 19.09 -8.80
CA GLU A 120 -59.00 17.67 -8.54
C GLU A 120 -58.25 16.73 -9.49
N THR A 121 -58.14 17.10 -10.77
CA THR A 121 -57.65 16.21 -11.83
C THR A 121 -56.15 16.29 -12.06
N ASN A 122 -55.50 17.41 -11.74
CA ASN A 122 -54.05 17.56 -11.89
C ASN A 122 -53.34 17.44 -10.52
N PRO A 123 -52.50 16.41 -10.30
CA PRO A 123 -51.85 16.18 -9.01
C PRO A 123 -50.77 17.22 -8.66
N TYR A 124 -50.28 17.99 -9.63
CA TYR A 124 -49.28 19.04 -9.42
C TYR A 124 -49.91 20.40 -9.10
N VAL A 125 -51.22 20.56 -9.31
CA VAL A 125 -51.93 21.80 -9.06
C VAL A 125 -52.47 21.83 -7.64
N VAL A 126 -52.05 22.84 -6.87
CA VAL A 126 -52.55 23.09 -5.52
C VAL A 126 -53.64 24.16 -5.46
N GLY A 127 -53.76 24.99 -6.49
CA GLY A 127 -54.84 25.95 -6.57
C GLY A 127 -55.10 26.49 -7.97
N CYS A 128 -56.30 27.00 -8.19
CA CYS A 128 -56.74 27.59 -9.44
C CYS A 128 -57.63 28.81 -9.14
N ALA A 129 -57.26 29.95 -9.71
CA ALA A 129 -58.00 31.20 -9.67
C ALA A 129 -58.54 31.54 -11.06
N ILE A 130 -59.77 32.04 -11.14
CA ILE A 130 -60.33 32.67 -12.33
C ILE A 130 -60.88 34.03 -11.90
N ALA A 131 -60.38 35.10 -12.49
CA ALA A 131 -60.85 36.45 -12.24
C ALA A 131 -61.16 37.19 -13.53
N PHE A 132 -62.11 38.12 -13.46
CA PHE A 132 -62.52 38.95 -14.59
C PHE A 132 -62.27 40.43 -14.30
N LYS A 133 -62.16 41.23 -15.36
CA LYS A 133 -62.08 42.68 -15.25
C LYS A 133 -63.28 43.23 -14.46
N PRO A 134 -63.10 44.25 -13.61
CA PRO A 134 -64.21 44.87 -12.91
C PRO A 134 -65.32 45.29 -13.89
N GLY A 135 -66.57 45.06 -13.49
CA GLY A 135 -67.75 45.36 -14.31
C GLY A 135 -68.03 44.40 -15.47
N TYR A 136 -67.27 43.29 -15.62
CA TYR A 136 -67.59 42.27 -16.65
C TYR A 136 -68.97 41.64 -16.42
N TYR A 137 -69.28 41.24 -15.19
CA TYR A 137 -70.60 40.77 -14.81
C TYR A 137 -71.41 41.93 -14.23
N GLN A 138 -72.51 42.31 -14.86
CA GLN A 138 -73.36 43.42 -14.39
C GLN A 138 -73.89 43.21 -12.96
N SER A 139 -74.03 41.96 -12.51
CA SER A 139 -74.48 41.60 -11.17
C SER A 139 -73.37 41.58 -10.10
N ARG A 140 -72.09 41.72 -10.50
CA ARG A 140 -70.93 41.61 -9.60
C ARG A 140 -69.83 42.61 -10.02
N ASP A 141 -69.66 43.69 -9.25
CA ASP A 141 -68.63 44.72 -9.50
C ASP A 141 -67.23 44.11 -9.68
N LYS A 142 -66.86 43.16 -8.81
CA LYS A 142 -65.64 42.37 -8.89
C LYS A 142 -65.99 40.89 -8.83
N PHE A 143 -65.31 40.08 -9.63
CA PHE A 143 -65.52 38.63 -9.65
C PHE A 143 -64.21 37.88 -9.74
N MET A 144 -64.00 37.01 -8.75
CA MET A 144 -62.94 36.03 -8.71
C MET A 144 -63.50 34.76 -8.05
N VAL A 145 -63.07 33.61 -8.55
CA VAL A 145 -63.18 32.34 -7.86
C VAL A 145 -61.78 31.80 -7.63
N TYR A 146 -61.48 31.40 -6.40
CA TYR A 146 -60.24 30.73 -6.06
C TYR A 146 -60.51 29.42 -5.34
N VAL A 147 -59.97 28.35 -5.89
CA VAL A 147 -60.09 27.00 -5.34
C VAL A 147 -58.70 26.49 -5.03
N HIS A 148 -58.47 25.98 -3.83
CA HIS A 148 -57.18 25.42 -3.45
C HIS A 148 -57.30 24.20 -2.56
N ARG A 149 -56.22 23.43 -2.50
CA ARG A 149 -56.01 22.33 -1.58
C ARG A 149 -55.67 22.90 -0.20
N ALA A 150 -56.41 22.53 0.84
CA ALA A 150 -56.10 22.91 2.21
C ALA A 150 -54.80 22.25 2.67
N ASP A 151 -53.91 23.02 3.30
CA ASP A 151 -52.69 22.46 3.89
C ASP A 151 -53.10 21.42 4.95
N SER A 152 -52.68 20.18 4.72
CA SER A 152 -52.95 19.05 5.59
C SER A 152 -51.59 18.50 5.98
N ALA A 153 -50.98 19.07 7.02
CA ALA A 153 -49.69 18.63 7.52
C ALA A 153 -49.70 17.10 7.72
N GLY A 154 -48.98 16.37 6.87
CA GLY A 154 -48.86 14.91 6.92
C GLY A 154 -49.81 14.11 6.01
N VAL A 155 -50.69 14.75 5.23
CA VAL A 155 -51.59 14.08 4.28
C VAL A 155 -51.09 14.32 2.83
N PRO A 156 -51.02 13.30 1.96
CA PRO A 156 -50.71 13.51 0.54
C PRO A 156 -51.66 14.54 -0.07
N TYR A 157 -51.16 15.51 -0.85
CA TYR A 157 -51.99 16.58 -1.43
C TYR A 157 -53.19 16.04 -2.23
N VAL A 158 -53.06 14.86 -2.84
CA VAL A 158 -54.16 14.19 -3.57
C VAL A 158 -55.39 13.95 -2.66
N SER A 159 -55.18 13.83 -1.36
CA SER A 159 -56.21 13.57 -0.33
C SER A 159 -56.60 14.78 0.52
N SER A 160 -56.08 15.99 0.24
CA SER A 160 -56.49 17.18 0.99
C SER A 160 -57.84 17.74 0.55
N PHE A 161 -58.55 18.37 1.50
CA PHE A 161 -59.84 19.02 1.24
C PHE A 161 -59.67 20.24 0.33
N ILE A 162 -60.65 20.46 -0.55
CA ILE A 162 -60.68 21.61 -1.44
C ILE A 162 -61.50 22.73 -0.80
N VAL A 163 -60.90 23.90 -0.65
CA VAL A 163 -61.50 25.08 -0.02
C VAL A 163 -61.68 26.19 -1.05
N ASN A 164 -62.68 27.03 -0.81
CA ASN A 164 -62.99 28.20 -1.63
C ASN A 164 -62.75 29.46 -0.81
N GLU A 165 -62.02 30.42 -1.38
CA GLU A 165 -61.83 31.74 -0.77
C GLU A 165 -62.33 32.83 -1.73
N LYS A 166 -62.99 33.84 -1.16
CA LYS A 166 -63.46 35.02 -1.91
C LYS A 166 -62.33 36.01 -2.22
N GLU A 167 -61.19 35.86 -1.56
CA GLU A 167 -59.99 36.67 -1.70
C GLU A 167 -58.79 35.73 -1.81
N PHE A 168 -57.81 36.09 -2.64
CA PHE A 168 -56.51 35.41 -2.68
C PHE A 168 -55.54 36.32 -1.92
N GLY A 169 -55.13 35.94 -0.71
CA GLY A 169 -54.34 36.85 0.13
C GLY A 169 -55.17 37.99 0.75
N ASN A 170 -54.55 39.15 0.98
CA ASN A 170 -55.15 40.26 1.75
C ASN A 170 -55.39 41.53 0.93
N ARG A 171 -55.32 41.44 -0.40
CA ARG A 171 -55.55 42.57 -1.31
C ARG A 171 -56.56 42.19 -2.38
N PRO A 172 -57.29 43.15 -2.95
CA PRO A 172 -58.13 42.88 -4.12
C PRO A 172 -57.31 42.22 -5.23
N TYR A 173 -57.84 41.20 -5.88
CA TYR A 173 -57.15 40.51 -6.99
C TYR A 173 -56.72 41.49 -8.11
N THR A 174 -57.45 42.60 -8.26
CA THR A 174 -57.17 43.67 -9.21
C THR A 174 -55.82 44.38 -9.00
N GLU A 175 -55.19 44.21 -7.84
CA GLU A 175 -53.89 44.79 -7.50
C GLU A 175 -52.76 43.76 -7.51
N GLN A 176 -53.07 42.48 -7.71
CA GLN A 176 -52.11 41.40 -7.57
C GLN A 176 -51.46 41.06 -8.90
N SER A 177 -50.16 40.78 -8.87
CA SER A 177 -49.35 40.56 -10.08
C SER A 177 -49.84 39.38 -10.93
N TRP A 178 -50.40 38.33 -10.33
CA TRP A 178 -50.99 37.22 -11.08
C TRP A 178 -52.15 37.65 -11.97
N PHE A 179 -52.85 38.74 -11.64
CA PHE A 179 -53.91 39.29 -12.46
C PHE A 179 -53.39 40.45 -13.33
N THR A 180 -52.67 41.41 -12.75
CA THR A 180 -52.29 42.65 -13.46
C THR A 180 -51.24 42.42 -14.54
N THR A 181 -50.26 41.55 -14.31
CA THR A 181 -49.18 41.27 -15.27
C THR A 181 -49.72 40.69 -16.58
N PRO A 182 -50.49 39.58 -16.60
CA PRO A 182 -51.04 39.03 -17.85
C PRO A 182 -52.13 39.91 -18.48
N MET A 183 -52.86 40.72 -17.69
CA MET A 183 -53.80 41.72 -18.22
C MET A 183 -53.06 42.82 -19.02
N ALA A 184 -51.86 43.20 -18.59
CA ALA A 184 -51.04 44.20 -19.26
C ALA A 184 -50.21 43.61 -20.42
N SER A 185 -49.59 42.45 -20.21
CA SER A 185 -48.70 41.81 -21.18
C SER A 185 -49.48 41.10 -22.30
N GLY A 186 -50.69 40.62 -22.00
CA GLY A 186 -51.51 39.81 -22.89
C GLY A 186 -50.91 38.44 -23.23
N LYS A 187 -49.87 38.03 -22.49
CA LYS A 187 -49.12 36.78 -22.69
C LYS A 187 -49.40 35.81 -21.56
N SER A 188 -49.23 34.52 -21.84
CA SER A 188 -49.18 33.50 -20.80
C SER A 188 -47.75 33.36 -20.27
N GLU A 189 -47.59 33.35 -18.95
CA GLU A 189 -46.28 33.36 -18.31
C GLU A 189 -46.30 32.77 -16.89
N TRP A 190 -45.15 32.27 -16.47
CA TRP A 190 -44.89 31.88 -15.08
C TRP A 190 -44.42 33.11 -14.31
N LEU A 191 -45.03 33.37 -13.16
CA LEU A 191 -44.62 34.47 -12.30
C LEU A 191 -43.58 34.04 -11.28
N ASN A 192 -42.68 34.97 -10.97
CA ASN A 192 -41.71 34.82 -9.91
C ASN A 192 -42.42 34.60 -8.56
N PRO A 193 -42.02 33.57 -7.78
CA PRO A 193 -42.67 33.20 -6.51
C PRO A 193 -42.64 34.28 -5.41
N LEU A 194 -41.70 35.23 -5.45
CA LEU A 194 -41.61 36.31 -4.45
C LEU A 194 -42.46 37.54 -4.83
N VAL A 195 -42.91 37.64 -6.08
CA VAL A 195 -43.71 38.78 -6.53
C VAL A 195 -45.10 38.72 -5.88
N GLY A 196 -45.43 39.74 -5.07
CA GLY A 196 -46.70 39.84 -4.34
C GLY A 196 -46.74 39.13 -2.97
N MET A 197 -45.63 38.55 -2.52
CA MET A 197 -45.52 37.92 -1.19
C MET A 197 -45.23 38.95 -0.09
N GLU A 198 -46.27 39.40 0.62
CA GLU A 198 -46.13 40.43 1.67
C GLU A 198 -46.10 39.87 3.10
N LYS A 199 -46.76 38.74 3.40
CA LYS A 199 -46.83 38.15 4.75
C LYS A 199 -46.00 36.87 4.91
N ALA A 200 -45.50 36.63 6.12
CA ALA A 200 -44.57 35.53 6.44
C ALA A 200 -45.22 34.15 6.59
N HIS A 201 -46.55 34.06 6.51
CA HIS A 201 -47.33 32.86 6.86
C HIS A 201 -48.10 32.25 5.68
N MET A 202 -47.90 32.73 4.45
CA MET A 202 -48.55 32.15 3.26
C MET A 202 -47.61 31.13 2.61
N GLU A 203 -48.16 30.02 2.13
CA GLU A 203 -47.39 29.04 1.37
C GLU A 203 -46.85 29.69 0.09
N PRO A 204 -45.54 29.57 -0.21
CA PRO A 204 -45.00 30.10 -1.46
C PRO A 204 -45.54 29.32 -2.66
N LEU A 205 -46.07 30.04 -3.65
CA LEU A 205 -46.70 29.47 -4.84
C LEU A 205 -45.99 29.94 -6.12
N LEU A 206 -45.83 29.03 -7.07
CA LEU A 206 -45.40 29.30 -8.43
C LEU A 206 -46.66 29.34 -9.30
N THR A 207 -46.95 30.49 -9.89
CA THR A 207 -48.23 30.72 -10.57
C THR A 207 -48.05 30.81 -12.08
N PHE A 208 -48.72 29.93 -12.83
CA PHE A 208 -48.88 30.07 -14.28
C PHE A 208 -50.12 30.90 -14.58
N CYS A 209 -49.93 31.98 -15.32
CA CYS A 209 -51.00 32.91 -15.67
C CYS A 209 -51.38 32.77 -17.14
N LEU A 210 -52.68 32.73 -17.43
CA LEU A 210 -53.24 32.62 -18.77
C LEU A 210 -54.36 33.66 -18.97
N PRO A 211 -54.16 34.69 -19.80
CA PRO A 211 -55.19 35.71 -20.05
C PRO A 211 -56.40 35.14 -20.80
N LEU A 212 -57.60 35.40 -20.29
CA LEU A 212 -58.88 35.07 -20.92
C LEU A 212 -59.24 36.12 -21.97
N ARG A 213 -59.56 35.68 -23.18
CA ARG A 213 -59.95 36.55 -24.28
C ARG A 213 -61.43 36.39 -24.62
N GLY A 214 -62.13 37.52 -24.73
CA GLY A 214 -63.51 37.56 -25.16
C GLY A 214 -63.66 37.30 -26.66
N LYS A 215 -64.91 37.30 -27.15
CA LYS A 215 -65.24 37.12 -28.58
C LYS A 215 -64.60 38.20 -29.47
N ASP A 216 -64.36 39.38 -28.92
CA ASP A 216 -63.71 40.52 -29.58
C ASP A 216 -62.17 40.49 -29.46
N HIS A 217 -61.60 39.37 -28.98
CA HIS A 217 -60.18 39.20 -28.66
C HIS A 217 -59.61 40.12 -27.56
N SER A 218 -60.46 40.94 -26.91
CA SER A 218 -60.07 41.74 -25.76
C SER A 218 -59.79 40.86 -24.54
N ILE A 219 -58.86 41.28 -23.67
CA ILE A 219 -58.56 40.55 -22.44
C ILE A 219 -59.66 40.90 -21.42
N ILE A 220 -60.40 39.89 -20.98
CA ILE A 220 -61.57 40.04 -20.11
C ILE A 220 -61.32 39.48 -18.70
N GLY A 221 -60.24 38.73 -18.51
CA GLY A 221 -59.92 38.09 -17.26
C GLY A 221 -58.63 37.29 -17.33
N VAL A 222 -58.34 36.52 -16.28
CA VAL A 222 -57.13 35.72 -16.13
C VAL A 222 -57.45 34.41 -15.41
N ILE A 223 -56.88 33.32 -15.90
CA ILE A 223 -56.74 32.06 -15.18
C ILE A 223 -55.35 32.06 -14.51
N GLY A 224 -55.29 31.86 -13.20
CA GLY A 224 -54.06 31.60 -12.45
C GLY A 224 -54.05 30.16 -11.95
N VAL A 225 -52.98 29.41 -12.23
CA VAL A 225 -52.82 28.03 -11.75
C VAL A 225 -51.57 27.92 -10.91
N ASN A 226 -51.73 27.41 -9.69
CA ASN A 226 -50.70 27.46 -8.66
C ASN A 226 -50.09 26.08 -8.43
N ILE A 227 -48.76 26.04 -8.42
CA ILE A 227 -47.95 24.94 -7.91
C ILE A 227 -47.38 25.35 -6.55
N SER A 228 -47.43 24.46 -5.57
CA SER A 228 -46.73 24.66 -4.30
C SER A 228 -45.23 24.48 -4.50
N LEU A 229 -44.43 25.47 -4.10
CA LEU A 229 -42.96 25.32 -4.12
C LEU A 229 -42.51 24.24 -3.14
N SER A 230 -43.24 24.03 -2.05
CA SER A 230 -42.94 22.99 -1.06
C SER A 230 -43.15 21.59 -1.66
N GLN A 231 -44.24 21.40 -2.42
CA GLN A 231 -44.52 20.17 -3.16
C GLN A 231 -43.51 19.94 -4.28
N LEU A 232 -43.23 20.96 -5.09
CA LEU A 232 -42.22 20.87 -6.15
C LEU A 232 -40.86 20.50 -5.56
N SER A 233 -40.44 21.18 -4.49
CA SER A 233 -39.19 20.87 -3.80
C SER A 233 -39.14 19.44 -3.26
N ARG A 234 -40.27 18.89 -2.78
CA ARG A 234 -40.37 17.50 -2.30
C ARG A 234 -40.24 16.49 -3.43
N ILE A 235 -40.90 16.74 -4.57
CA ILE A 235 -40.82 15.88 -5.76
C ILE A 235 -39.37 15.85 -6.27
N ILE A 236 -38.72 17.01 -6.37
CA ILE A 236 -37.34 17.12 -6.83
C ILE A 236 -36.33 16.61 -5.79
N SER A 237 -36.62 16.74 -4.49
CA SER A 237 -35.76 16.17 -3.44
C SER A 237 -35.80 14.64 -3.38
N ALA A 238 -36.73 13.99 -4.08
CA ALA A 238 -36.77 12.53 -4.19
C ALA A 238 -35.74 12.00 -5.23
N THR A 239 -35.28 12.82 -6.17
CA THR A 239 -34.31 12.43 -7.21
C THR A 239 -32.84 12.57 -6.77
N LYS A 240 -32.56 12.36 -5.47
CA LYS A 240 -31.20 12.44 -4.92
C LYS A 240 -30.31 11.34 -5.51
N THR A 241 -29.06 11.70 -5.75
CA THR A 241 -28.03 10.79 -6.30
C THR A 241 -26.96 10.41 -5.31
N SER A 242 -26.74 11.27 -4.32
CA SER A 242 -25.97 10.97 -3.11
C SER A 242 -26.80 11.28 -1.87
N LYS A 243 -26.38 10.69 -0.75
CA LYS A 243 -27.07 10.79 0.55
C LYS A 243 -27.37 12.24 0.95
N ASN A 244 -26.43 13.13 0.71
CA ASN A 244 -26.48 14.54 1.13
C ASN A 244 -26.55 15.51 -0.06
N SER A 245 -26.73 15.01 -1.29
CA SER A 245 -26.97 15.86 -2.46
C SER A 245 -28.35 16.54 -2.40
N TYR A 246 -28.44 17.71 -3.03
CA TYR A 246 -29.71 18.41 -3.20
C TYR A 246 -29.72 19.25 -4.48
N CYS A 247 -30.91 19.48 -5.00
CA CYS A 247 -31.11 20.33 -6.18
C CYS A 247 -31.61 21.72 -5.76
N VAL A 248 -31.25 22.70 -6.57
CA VAL A 248 -31.66 24.09 -6.45
C VAL A 248 -32.18 24.54 -7.80
N LEU A 249 -33.30 25.24 -7.82
CA LEU A 249 -33.80 25.95 -9.01
C LEU A 249 -33.95 27.42 -8.65
N LEU A 250 -33.33 28.29 -9.44
CA LEU A 250 -33.34 29.73 -9.27
C LEU A 250 -34.12 30.40 -10.40
N ASP A 251 -34.88 31.44 -10.05
CA ASP A 251 -35.42 32.41 -11.00
C ASP A 251 -34.30 33.35 -11.50
N CYS A 252 -34.59 34.16 -12.52
CA CYS A 252 -33.64 35.05 -13.19
C CYS A 252 -33.06 36.15 -12.29
N ASP A 253 -33.71 36.46 -11.16
CA ASP A 253 -33.24 37.40 -10.14
C ASP A 253 -32.52 36.71 -8.96
N GLY A 254 -32.35 35.39 -9.01
CA GLY A 254 -31.76 34.58 -7.95
C GLY A 254 -32.72 34.15 -6.86
N THR A 255 -34.02 34.32 -7.04
CA THR A 255 -35.06 33.79 -6.15
C THR A 255 -35.07 32.26 -6.16
N PHE A 256 -35.18 31.63 -5.00
CA PHE A 256 -35.32 30.18 -4.91
C PHE A 256 -36.72 29.71 -5.32
N ILE A 257 -36.81 28.86 -6.33
CA ILE A 257 -38.02 28.13 -6.73
C ILE A 257 -38.02 26.73 -6.08
N VAL A 258 -36.86 26.06 -6.10
CA VAL A 258 -36.64 24.76 -5.45
C VAL A 258 -35.46 24.84 -4.51
N HIS A 259 -35.64 24.33 -3.29
CA HIS A 259 -34.58 24.23 -2.28
C HIS A 259 -34.84 23.06 -1.32
N PRO A 260 -33.81 22.32 -0.83
CA PRO A 260 -33.96 21.16 0.06
C PRO A 260 -34.73 21.46 1.36
N PHE A 261 -34.65 22.69 1.87
CA PHE A 261 -35.36 23.12 3.07
C PHE A 261 -36.65 23.85 2.70
N GLY A 262 -37.55 23.17 1.99
CA GLY A 262 -38.79 23.75 1.42
C GLY A 262 -39.76 24.40 2.41
N ASN A 263 -39.54 24.26 3.72
CA ASN A 263 -40.28 24.98 4.77
C ASN A 263 -39.64 26.33 5.19
N LYS A 264 -38.45 26.63 4.67
CA LYS A 264 -37.71 27.89 4.83
C LYS A 264 -37.30 28.40 3.46
N LEU A 265 -38.19 28.39 2.47
CA LEU A 265 -37.94 29.10 1.21
C LEU A 265 -37.62 30.54 1.56
N MET A 266 -36.33 30.83 1.48
CA MET A 266 -35.71 32.01 2.06
C MET A 266 -36.31 33.20 1.32
N ARG A 267 -36.77 34.21 2.07
CA ARG A 267 -37.07 35.54 1.51
C ARG A 267 -35.81 36.26 1.00
N GLU A 268 -34.66 35.58 1.02
CA GLU A 268 -33.37 36.05 0.56
C GLU A 268 -33.06 35.33 -0.76
N THR A 269 -32.54 36.06 -1.75
CA THR A 269 -32.05 35.47 -2.99
C THR A 269 -30.79 34.65 -2.74
N ALA A 270 -30.45 33.74 -3.65
CA ALA A 270 -29.22 32.96 -3.59
C ALA A 270 -27.96 33.85 -3.49
N LEU A 271 -28.01 35.03 -4.13
CA LEU A 271 -26.92 36.01 -4.12
C LEU A 271 -26.78 36.73 -2.76
N ALA A 272 -27.90 37.05 -2.10
CA ALA A 272 -27.88 37.59 -0.75
C ALA A 272 -27.34 36.56 0.25
N LEU A 273 -27.76 35.30 0.09
CA LEU A 273 -27.33 34.20 0.93
C LEU A 273 -25.82 33.94 0.77
N SER A 274 -25.31 33.83 -0.46
CA SER A 274 -23.88 33.58 -0.72
C SER A 274 -22.99 34.68 -0.14
N ARG A 275 -23.36 35.95 -0.30
CA ARG A 275 -22.63 37.09 0.28
C ARG A 275 -22.62 37.08 1.81
N LYS A 276 -23.75 36.75 2.43
CA LYS A 276 -23.88 36.65 3.89
C LYS A 276 -23.00 35.56 4.48
N MET A 277 -22.74 34.49 3.73
CA MET A 277 -21.88 33.39 4.13
C MET A 277 -20.39 33.69 3.92
N GLY A 278 -20.05 34.73 3.14
CA GLY A 278 -18.69 35.23 2.97
C GLY A 278 -17.79 34.34 2.10
N ASP A 279 -18.37 33.44 1.30
CA ASP A 279 -17.63 32.61 0.35
C ASP A 279 -17.72 33.21 -1.06
N GLU A 280 -16.59 33.71 -1.57
CA GLU A 280 -16.50 34.32 -2.90
C GLU A 280 -16.81 33.31 -4.01
N ALA A 281 -16.44 32.04 -3.84
CA ALA A 281 -16.67 31.00 -4.85
C ALA A 281 -18.16 30.60 -4.93
N ALA A 282 -18.89 30.63 -3.81
CA ALA A 282 -20.33 30.46 -3.79
C ALA A 282 -21.03 31.65 -4.47
N THR A 283 -20.52 32.87 -4.29
CA THR A 283 -21.04 34.07 -4.94
C THR A 283 -20.81 34.02 -6.45
N ASP A 284 -19.60 33.69 -6.89
CA ASP A 284 -19.25 33.47 -8.31
C ASP A 284 -20.11 32.36 -8.94
N ALA A 285 -20.38 31.27 -8.22
CA ALA A 285 -21.26 30.22 -8.71
C ALA A 285 -22.69 30.74 -8.98
N VAL A 286 -23.25 31.52 -8.05
CA VAL A 286 -24.59 32.12 -8.24
C VAL A 286 -24.58 33.14 -9.38
N GLU A 287 -23.57 34.01 -9.46
CA GLU A 287 -23.47 35.01 -10.54
C GLU A 287 -23.33 34.35 -11.92
N THR A 288 -22.52 33.29 -12.03
CA THR A 288 -22.39 32.47 -13.25
C THR A 288 -23.70 31.77 -13.61
N MET A 289 -24.45 31.30 -12.61
CA MET A 289 -25.79 30.74 -12.85
C MET A 289 -26.75 31.79 -13.40
N LEU A 290 -26.73 33.01 -12.87
CA LEU A 290 -27.63 34.09 -13.31
C LEU A 290 -27.24 34.67 -14.67
N SER A 291 -25.98 34.52 -15.11
CA SER A 291 -25.56 34.86 -16.48
C SER A 291 -26.01 33.84 -17.53
N GLY A 292 -26.59 32.71 -17.11
CA GLY A 292 -27.07 31.65 -18.02
C GLY A 292 -25.97 30.69 -18.48
N GLU A 293 -24.81 30.68 -17.83
CA GLU A 293 -23.71 29.77 -18.12
C GLU A 293 -23.91 28.39 -17.48
N ALA A 294 -23.34 27.36 -18.11
CA ALA A 294 -23.31 26.01 -17.58
C ALA A 294 -21.89 25.66 -17.10
N GLY A 295 -21.80 24.91 -16.02
CA GLY A 295 -20.50 24.48 -15.50
C GLY A 295 -20.59 23.93 -14.09
N TYR A 296 -19.46 24.00 -13.40
CA TYR A 296 -19.40 23.67 -11.99
C TYR A 296 -18.47 24.63 -11.25
N ARG A 297 -18.70 24.76 -9.94
CA ARG A 297 -17.82 25.47 -9.01
C ARG A 297 -17.66 24.65 -7.74
N LYS A 298 -16.47 24.74 -7.15
CA LYS A 298 -16.20 24.27 -5.80
C LYS A 298 -16.30 25.45 -4.85
N PHE A 299 -17.08 25.32 -3.78
CA PHE A 299 -17.27 26.39 -2.80
C PHE A 299 -17.51 25.79 -1.41
N ARG A 300 -17.48 26.63 -0.37
CA ARG A 300 -17.72 26.21 1.01
C ARG A 300 -19.06 26.73 1.50
N LEU A 301 -19.80 25.86 2.18
CA LEU A 301 -21.08 26.19 2.79
C LEU A 301 -21.15 25.58 4.20
N GLU A 302 -21.37 26.40 5.21
CA GLU A 302 -21.46 25.95 6.62
C GLU A 302 -20.27 25.09 7.06
N GLY A 303 -19.07 25.39 6.54
CA GLY A 303 -17.85 24.64 6.84
C GLY A 303 -17.61 23.40 5.96
N ASN A 304 -18.57 22.98 5.14
CA ASN A 304 -18.47 21.84 4.24
C ASN A 304 -18.00 22.24 2.83
N GLU A 305 -17.09 21.45 2.25
CA GLU A 305 -16.67 21.59 0.86
C GLU A 305 -17.72 20.99 -0.07
N LEU A 306 -18.26 21.81 -0.97
CA LEU A 306 -19.33 21.44 -1.90
C LEU A 306 -18.90 21.65 -3.35
N TYR A 307 -19.47 20.84 -4.24
CA TYR A 307 -19.45 21.01 -5.69
C TYR A 307 -20.86 21.34 -6.16
N GLY A 308 -21.07 22.52 -6.73
CA GLY A 308 -22.30 22.89 -7.41
C GLY A 308 -22.13 22.73 -8.91
N PHE A 309 -22.92 21.85 -9.52
CA PHE A 309 -23.05 21.72 -10.97
C PHE A 309 -24.31 22.46 -11.39
N PHE A 310 -24.21 23.31 -12.40
CA PHE A 310 -25.32 24.17 -12.78
C PHE A 310 -25.42 24.35 -14.29
N LYS A 311 -26.63 24.66 -14.74
CA LYS A 311 -26.95 24.95 -16.14
C LYS A 311 -28.19 25.85 -16.23
N PRO A 312 -28.34 26.61 -17.33
CA PRO A 312 -29.59 27.31 -17.62
C PRO A 312 -30.72 26.28 -17.79
N PHE A 313 -31.86 26.57 -17.19
CA PHE A 313 -33.09 25.80 -17.36
C PHE A 313 -33.69 26.14 -18.72
N LYS A 314 -33.72 25.13 -19.61
CA LYS A 314 -34.31 25.26 -20.94
C LYS A 314 -35.52 24.37 -21.04
N ARG A 315 -36.63 24.98 -21.47
CA ARG A 315 -37.88 24.27 -21.74
C ARG A 315 -37.76 23.50 -23.05
N VAL A 316 -38.34 22.30 -23.10
CA VAL A 316 -38.41 21.53 -24.34
C VAL A 316 -39.32 22.26 -25.32
N SER A 317 -38.83 22.44 -26.55
CA SER A 317 -39.63 23.00 -27.65
C SER A 317 -40.67 21.98 -28.10
N ILE A 318 -41.94 22.33 -27.96
CA ILE A 318 -43.08 21.52 -28.40
C ILE A 318 -44.06 22.40 -29.15
N THR A 319 -44.82 21.81 -30.07
CA THR A 319 -45.83 22.51 -30.84
C THR A 319 -46.89 23.14 -29.92
N GLY A 320 -47.14 24.44 -30.08
CA GLY A 320 -48.16 25.17 -29.31
C GLY A 320 -47.68 25.76 -27.98
N ARG A 321 -46.44 25.49 -27.54
CA ARG A 321 -45.85 26.14 -26.37
C ARG A 321 -44.99 27.34 -26.81
N PRO A 322 -45.21 28.56 -26.28
CA PRO A 322 -44.40 29.72 -26.65
C PRO A 322 -42.91 29.49 -26.34
N PRO A 323 -41.98 29.86 -27.23
CA PRO A 323 -40.54 29.68 -27.04
C PRO A 323 -39.95 30.73 -26.07
N THR A 324 -40.68 31.09 -25.01
CA THR A 324 -40.22 32.07 -24.01
C THR A 324 -39.12 31.44 -23.18
N GLU A 325 -37.99 32.12 -23.03
CA GLU A 325 -36.99 31.73 -22.05
C GLU A 325 -37.41 32.26 -20.68
N LEU A 326 -37.41 31.40 -19.66
CA LEU A 326 -37.75 31.81 -18.29
C LEU A 326 -36.58 32.50 -17.58
N GLY A 327 -35.36 32.37 -18.11
CA GLY A 327 -34.14 32.87 -17.45
C GLY A 327 -33.78 32.12 -16.17
N TRP A 328 -34.40 30.97 -15.92
CA TRP A 328 -34.16 30.15 -14.74
C TRP A 328 -32.85 29.38 -14.85
N SER A 329 -32.26 29.04 -13.72
CA SER A 329 -31.04 28.24 -13.63
C SER A 329 -31.18 27.12 -12.62
N ALA A 330 -30.79 25.92 -13.02
CA ALA A 330 -30.86 24.74 -12.19
C ALA A 330 -29.46 24.33 -11.73
N ALA A 331 -29.34 23.89 -10.48
CA ALA A 331 -28.12 23.35 -9.93
C ALA A 331 -28.37 22.08 -9.13
N ILE A 332 -27.35 21.24 -9.06
CA ILE A 332 -27.25 20.14 -8.11
C ILE A 332 -25.97 20.33 -7.30
N VAL A 333 -26.09 20.20 -5.99
CA VAL A 333 -25.01 20.45 -5.04
C VAL A 333 -24.65 19.14 -4.35
N TYR A 334 -23.35 18.82 -4.36
CA TYR A 334 -22.78 17.63 -3.75
C TYR A 334 -21.75 17.98 -2.69
N PRO A 335 -21.79 17.38 -1.50
CA PRO A 335 -20.65 17.38 -0.61
C PRO A 335 -19.46 16.62 -1.21
N GLU A 336 -18.26 17.18 -1.10
CA GLU A 336 -17.03 16.51 -1.55
C GLU A 336 -16.85 15.15 -0.84
N ALA A 337 -17.28 15.06 0.41
CA ALA A 337 -17.28 13.83 1.19
C ALA A 337 -18.19 12.73 0.62
N ASP A 338 -19.27 13.09 -0.09
CA ASP A 338 -20.14 12.11 -0.76
C ASP A 338 -19.48 11.63 -2.07
N ILE A 339 -18.79 12.51 -2.79
CA ILE A 339 -18.06 12.18 -4.03
C ILE A 339 -16.84 11.28 -3.73
N LEU A 340 -16.13 11.54 -2.63
CA LEU A 340 -14.90 10.84 -2.24
C LEU A 340 -15.12 9.81 -1.12
N GLY A 341 -16.32 9.69 -0.57
CA GLY A 341 -16.59 8.82 0.58
C GLY A 341 -16.34 7.35 0.28
N GLU A 342 -16.76 6.88 -0.89
CA GLU A 342 -16.51 5.51 -1.34
C GLU A 342 -15.02 5.23 -1.59
N TYR A 343 -14.25 6.26 -1.98
CA TYR A 343 -12.81 6.16 -2.18
C TYR A 343 -12.04 5.90 -0.87
N ASN A 344 -12.54 6.39 0.27
CA ASN A 344 -11.91 6.10 1.56
C ASN A 344 -11.97 4.62 1.95
N ASN A 345 -13.08 3.93 1.65
CA ASN A 345 -13.18 2.49 1.89
C ASN A 345 -12.20 1.70 1.01
N LEU A 346 -12.04 2.13 -0.25
CA LEU A 346 -11.06 1.54 -1.17
C LEU A 346 -9.63 1.65 -0.60
N LEU A 347 -9.28 2.80 -0.01
CA LEU A 347 -7.99 2.97 0.67
C LEU A 347 -7.80 1.95 1.80
N TYR A 348 -8.79 1.75 2.67
CA TYR A 348 -8.69 0.79 3.78
C TYR A 348 -8.45 -0.63 3.28
N TYR A 349 -9.21 -1.08 2.27
CA TYR A 349 -9.03 -2.42 1.70
C TYR A 349 -7.65 -2.59 1.05
N MET A 350 -7.17 -1.58 0.30
CA MET A 350 -5.84 -1.64 -0.31
C MET A 350 -4.73 -1.75 0.72
N HIS A 351 -4.77 -0.96 1.80
CA HIS A 351 -3.77 -1.05 2.86
C HIS A 351 -3.83 -2.41 3.57
N ALA A 352 -5.01 -2.95 3.83
CA ALA A 352 -5.17 -4.26 4.44
C ALA A 352 -4.56 -5.37 3.56
N ILE A 353 -4.88 -5.38 2.26
CA ILE A 353 -4.33 -6.35 1.30
C ILE A 353 -2.80 -6.20 1.19
N ALA A 354 -2.29 -4.97 1.15
CA ALA A 354 -0.85 -4.70 1.08
C ALA A 354 -0.10 -5.24 2.30
N ILE A 355 -0.61 -5.00 3.51
CA ILE A 355 -0.01 -5.47 4.76
C ILE A 355 -0.02 -7.00 4.81
N ILE A 356 -1.16 -7.62 4.49
CA ILE A 356 -1.28 -9.09 4.48
C ILE A 356 -0.32 -9.70 3.45
N GLY A 357 -0.26 -9.13 2.24
CA GLY A 357 0.66 -9.57 1.19
C GLY A 357 2.13 -9.46 1.60
N LEU A 358 2.51 -8.37 2.28
CA LEU A 358 3.88 -8.16 2.77
C LEU A 358 4.26 -9.15 3.89
N LEU A 359 3.32 -9.46 4.79
CA LEU A 359 3.52 -10.44 5.85
C LEU A 359 3.67 -11.86 5.28
N LEU A 360 2.82 -12.23 4.32
CA LEU A 360 2.91 -13.51 3.61
C LEU A 360 4.25 -13.63 2.87
N LEU A 361 4.66 -12.57 2.16
CA LEU A 361 5.95 -12.52 1.47
C LEU A 361 7.11 -12.68 2.44
N PHE A 362 7.08 -11.97 3.59
CA PHE A 362 8.12 -12.09 4.61
C PHE A 362 8.24 -13.51 5.14
N PHE A 363 7.12 -14.15 5.47
CA PHE A 363 7.11 -15.53 5.98
C PHE A 363 7.60 -16.54 4.93
N LEU A 364 7.17 -16.37 3.67
CA LEU A 364 7.60 -17.20 2.54
C LEU A 364 9.11 -17.06 2.30
N CYS A 365 9.61 -15.82 2.14
CA CYS A 365 11.03 -15.54 1.97
C CYS A 365 11.85 -16.10 3.13
N ARG A 366 11.41 -15.87 4.38
CA ARG A 366 12.09 -16.39 5.56
C ARG A 366 12.17 -17.91 5.55
N THR A 367 11.08 -18.59 5.19
CA THR A 367 11.02 -20.06 5.15
C THR A 367 11.94 -20.62 4.08
N VAL A 368 11.87 -20.08 2.86
CA VAL A 368 12.70 -20.51 1.72
C VAL A 368 14.17 -20.23 2.00
N ILE A 369 14.53 -19.00 2.41
CA ILE A 369 15.92 -18.62 2.64
C ILE A 369 16.51 -19.40 3.82
N ARG A 370 15.75 -19.61 4.92
CA ARG A 370 16.21 -20.43 6.04
C ARG A 370 16.48 -21.86 5.59
N HIS A 371 15.58 -22.47 4.81
CA HIS A 371 15.75 -23.83 4.32
C HIS A 371 16.95 -23.96 3.36
N ARG A 372 17.19 -22.94 2.52
CA ARG A 372 18.32 -22.91 1.57
C ARG A 372 19.67 -22.65 2.23
N LEU A 373 19.72 -21.81 3.28
CA LEU A 373 20.96 -21.48 3.99
C LEU A 373 21.31 -22.46 5.12
N ASN A 374 20.38 -23.32 5.57
CA ASN A 374 20.64 -24.26 6.67
C ASN A 374 21.87 -25.17 6.44
N PRO A 375 22.12 -25.72 5.23
CA PRO A 375 23.32 -26.53 4.99
C PRO A 375 24.63 -25.77 5.17
N LEU A 376 24.65 -24.45 4.95
CA LEU A 376 25.85 -23.63 5.19
C LEU A 376 26.17 -23.51 6.68
N ILE A 377 25.15 -23.41 7.52
CA ILE A 377 25.32 -23.40 8.98
C ILE A 377 25.90 -24.74 9.44
N MET A 378 25.35 -25.84 8.94
CA MET A 378 25.87 -27.19 9.21
C MET A 378 27.33 -27.34 8.75
N LEU A 379 27.68 -26.92 7.54
CA LEU A 379 29.06 -26.98 7.04
C LEU A 379 30.01 -26.13 7.89
N SER A 380 29.58 -24.95 8.34
CA SER A 380 30.37 -24.11 9.25
C SER A 380 30.64 -24.79 10.59
N GLU A 381 29.67 -25.51 11.17
CA GLU A 381 29.86 -26.27 12.40
C GLU A 381 30.81 -27.46 12.19
N LYS A 382 30.66 -28.19 11.08
CA LYS A 382 31.55 -29.32 10.73
C LYS A 382 32.99 -28.86 10.47
N ALA A 383 33.17 -27.71 9.81
CA ALA A 383 34.48 -27.11 9.61
C ALA A 383 35.19 -26.80 10.94
N LYS A 384 34.43 -26.33 11.94
CA LYS A 384 34.97 -26.09 13.29
C LYS A 384 35.44 -27.38 13.96
N LEU A 385 34.67 -28.46 13.85
CA LEU A 385 35.07 -29.77 14.39
C LEU A 385 36.34 -30.32 13.71
N ILE A 386 36.44 -30.15 12.38
CA ILE A 386 37.65 -30.52 11.62
C ILE A 386 38.85 -29.70 12.10
N ALA A 387 38.68 -28.39 12.33
CA ALA A 387 39.72 -27.52 12.85
C ALA A 387 40.15 -27.87 14.29
N GLU A 388 39.23 -28.41 15.10
CA GLU A 388 39.50 -28.94 16.44
C GLU A 388 40.16 -30.34 16.41
N GLY A 389 40.47 -30.88 15.22
CA GLY A 389 41.17 -32.15 15.04
C GLY A 389 40.25 -33.38 14.90
N ASN A 390 38.93 -33.18 14.83
CA ASN A 390 37.98 -34.26 14.61
C ASN A 390 37.69 -34.46 13.11
N TYR A 391 38.60 -35.15 12.43
CA TYR A 391 38.52 -35.42 10.98
C TYR A 391 37.47 -36.47 10.59
N ASN A 392 36.83 -37.14 11.56
CA ASN A 392 35.86 -38.21 11.33
C ASN A 392 34.39 -37.75 11.44
N ALA A 393 34.13 -36.46 11.65
CA ALA A 393 32.76 -35.96 11.77
C ALA A 393 32.00 -36.11 10.43
N PRO A 394 30.93 -36.93 10.33
CA PRO A 394 30.27 -37.17 9.05
C PRO A 394 29.60 -35.90 8.53
N ILE A 395 29.87 -35.59 7.26
CA ILE A 395 29.14 -34.61 6.45
C ILE A 395 28.09 -35.40 5.67
N PRO A 396 26.77 -35.18 5.87
CA PRO A 396 25.73 -35.88 5.14
C PRO A 396 25.91 -35.73 3.63
N ASP A 397 25.49 -36.70 2.82
CA ASP A 397 25.42 -36.49 1.38
C ASP A 397 24.32 -35.49 1.03
N SER A 398 24.59 -34.63 0.04
CA SER A 398 23.59 -33.72 -0.51
C SER A 398 23.05 -34.29 -1.81
N ASN A 399 21.74 -34.55 -1.86
CA ASN A 399 21.01 -34.83 -3.10
C ASN A 399 20.72 -33.55 -3.92
N LYS A 400 21.17 -32.37 -3.46
CA LYS A 400 20.97 -31.09 -4.17
C LYS A 400 22.02 -30.93 -5.27
N LEU A 401 21.55 -30.55 -6.46
CA LEU A 401 22.38 -30.23 -7.63
C LEU A 401 22.74 -28.72 -7.72
N ASP A 402 22.43 -27.94 -6.68
CA ASP A 402 22.72 -26.51 -6.60
C ASP A 402 24.16 -26.23 -6.15
N GLU A 403 24.55 -24.95 -6.12
CA GLU A 403 25.89 -24.50 -5.70
C GLU A 403 26.23 -24.95 -4.28
N ILE A 404 25.21 -25.05 -3.41
CA ILE A 404 25.35 -25.51 -2.03
C ILE A 404 25.65 -27.00 -1.98
N GLY A 405 24.97 -27.82 -2.79
CA GLY A 405 25.27 -29.25 -2.90
C GLY A 405 26.66 -29.54 -3.44
N ARG A 406 27.12 -28.76 -4.44
CA ARG A 406 28.51 -28.84 -4.94
C ARG A 406 29.53 -28.48 -3.86
N LEU A 407 29.27 -27.44 -3.07
CA LEU A 407 30.15 -27.05 -1.96
C LEU A 407 30.23 -28.15 -0.90
N GLN A 408 29.10 -28.76 -0.55
CA GLN A 408 29.03 -29.85 0.43
C GLN A 408 29.87 -31.06 -0.02
N LYS A 409 29.78 -31.44 -1.30
CA LYS A 409 30.61 -32.51 -1.89
C LYS A 409 32.10 -32.17 -1.85
N ASN A 410 32.49 -30.94 -2.19
CA ASN A 410 33.89 -30.52 -2.10
C ASN A 410 34.40 -30.53 -0.65
N PHE A 411 33.56 -30.16 0.32
CA PHE A 411 33.90 -30.21 1.74
C PHE A 411 34.14 -31.64 2.23
N GLN A 412 33.31 -32.59 1.78
CA GLN A 412 33.47 -34.02 2.06
C GLN A 412 34.77 -34.57 1.47
N LEU A 413 35.11 -34.21 0.22
CA LEU A 413 36.38 -34.60 -0.39
C LEU A 413 37.59 -34.05 0.38
N MET A 414 37.53 -32.79 0.82
CA MET A 414 38.57 -32.18 1.64
C MET A 414 38.73 -32.89 2.98
N GLN A 415 37.63 -33.19 3.67
CA GLN A 415 37.64 -33.94 4.93
C GLN A 415 38.28 -35.32 4.76
N GLN A 416 37.88 -36.06 3.73
CA GLN A 416 38.45 -37.39 3.44
C GLN A 416 39.96 -37.32 3.17
N SER A 417 40.40 -36.32 2.41
CA SER A 417 41.83 -36.09 2.15
C SER A 417 42.59 -35.81 3.45
N LEU A 418 42.07 -34.93 4.32
CA LEU A 418 42.70 -34.62 5.61
C LEU A 418 42.76 -35.84 6.54
N ASN A 419 41.67 -36.63 6.61
CA ASN A 419 41.65 -37.83 7.43
C ASN A 419 42.65 -38.89 6.94
N ASN A 420 42.76 -39.06 5.63
CA ASN A 420 43.75 -39.96 5.03
C ASN A 420 45.18 -39.50 5.33
N GLN A 421 45.47 -38.21 5.17
CA GLN A 421 46.77 -37.63 5.51
C GLN A 421 47.11 -37.81 7.00
N MET A 422 46.14 -37.60 7.91
CA MET A 422 46.35 -37.81 9.34
C MET A 422 46.63 -39.28 9.67
N SER A 423 45.87 -40.21 9.07
CA SER A 423 46.11 -41.64 9.19
C SER A 423 47.48 -42.06 8.64
N GLU A 424 47.93 -41.47 7.53
CA GLU A 424 49.29 -41.69 7.01
C GLU A 424 50.37 -41.16 7.96
N LEU A 425 50.17 -39.97 8.55
CA LEU A 425 51.07 -39.42 9.56
C LEU A 425 51.15 -40.31 10.80
N ASP A 426 50.04 -40.87 11.26
CA ASP A 426 50.02 -41.81 12.39
C ASP A 426 50.77 -43.11 12.05
N LYS A 427 50.58 -43.67 10.86
CA LYS A 427 51.36 -44.83 10.37
C LYS A 427 52.85 -44.51 10.28
N LEU A 428 53.20 -43.32 9.77
CA LEU A 428 54.58 -42.87 9.67
C LEU A 428 55.21 -42.71 11.07
N LYS A 429 54.47 -42.16 12.04
CA LYS A 429 54.90 -42.03 13.43
C LYS A 429 55.15 -43.37 14.10
N ILE A 430 54.24 -44.34 13.93
CA ILE A 430 54.41 -45.71 14.43
C ILE A 430 55.66 -46.36 13.79
N THR A 431 55.83 -46.20 12.48
CA THR A 431 57.00 -46.72 11.76
C THR A 431 58.30 -46.06 12.24
N MET A 432 58.30 -44.75 12.45
CA MET A 432 59.43 -43.99 13.01
C MET A 432 59.78 -44.46 14.41
N GLN A 433 58.78 -44.67 15.29
CA GLN A 433 58.99 -45.18 16.64
C GLN A 433 59.56 -46.61 16.61
N GLY A 434 59.03 -47.48 15.76
CA GLY A 434 59.57 -48.82 15.57
C GLY A 434 61.02 -48.82 15.07
N ARG A 435 61.33 -47.99 14.06
CA ARG A 435 62.70 -47.81 13.56
C ARG A 435 63.64 -47.24 14.62
N SER A 436 63.18 -46.28 15.41
CA SER A 436 63.95 -45.70 16.51
C SER A 436 64.30 -46.75 17.57
N GLU A 437 63.37 -47.65 17.90
CA GLU A 437 63.62 -48.73 18.85
C GLU A 437 64.61 -49.77 18.29
N VAL A 438 64.44 -50.20 17.04
CA VAL A 438 65.39 -51.10 16.36
C VAL A 438 66.79 -50.48 16.32
N LEU A 439 66.88 -49.19 15.96
CA LEU A 439 68.15 -48.46 15.93
C LEU A 439 68.78 -48.37 17.33
N ARG A 440 67.97 -48.18 18.37
CA ARG A 440 68.43 -48.16 19.77
C ARG A 440 69.02 -49.51 20.19
N ILE A 441 68.41 -50.62 19.77
CA ILE A 441 68.90 -51.98 20.02
C ILE A 441 70.22 -52.22 19.27
N ALA A 442 70.26 -51.93 17.97
CA ALA A 442 71.47 -52.07 17.15
C ALA A 442 72.63 -51.22 17.71
N TYR A 443 72.36 -49.98 18.12
CA TYR A 443 73.35 -49.10 18.75
C TYR A 443 73.88 -49.66 20.07
N ARG A 444 73.02 -50.26 20.91
CA ARG A 444 73.46 -50.95 22.13
C ARG A 444 74.36 -52.15 21.83
N GLN A 445 74.03 -52.95 20.83
CA GLN A 445 74.84 -54.11 20.43
C GLN A 445 76.21 -53.69 19.90
N ALA A 446 76.27 -52.72 18.97
CA ALA A 446 77.53 -52.20 18.45
C ALA A 446 78.42 -51.61 19.57
N ARG A 447 77.82 -50.90 20.53
CA ARG A 447 78.55 -50.34 21.68
C ARG A 447 79.06 -51.43 22.64
N LYS A 448 78.33 -52.54 22.78
CA LYS A 448 78.78 -53.71 23.55
C LYS A 448 79.97 -54.38 22.86
N ALA A 449 79.89 -54.63 21.56
CA ALA A 449 80.98 -55.19 20.75
C ALA A 449 82.25 -54.32 20.83
N GLN A 450 82.11 -52.99 20.68
CA GLN A 450 83.23 -52.05 20.79
C GLN A 450 83.93 -52.11 22.17
N ARG A 451 83.15 -52.23 23.26
CA ARG A 451 83.71 -52.38 24.61
C ARG A 451 84.46 -53.70 24.79
N MET A 452 83.90 -54.81 24.28
CA MET A 452 84.55 -56.12 24.35
C MET A 452 85.87 -56.11 23.56
N LYS A 453 85.87 -55.55 22.35
CA LYS A 453 87.08 -55.36 21.53
C LYS A 453 88.16 -54.56 22.27
N MET A 454 87.79 -53.47 22.93
CA MET A 454 88.74 -52.63 23.68
C MET A 454 89.34 -53.38 24.88
N ALA A 455 88.52 -54.12 25.63
CA ALA A 455 88.96 -54.93 26.76
C ALA A 455 89.87 -56.08 26.32
N PHE A 456 89.55 -56.74 25.21
CA PHE A 456 90.36 -57.79 24.60
C PHE A 456 91.76 -57.28 24.22
N LEU A 457 91.83 -56.17 23.48
CA LEU A 457 93.11 -55.57 23.07
C LEU A 457 93.98 -55.19 24.28
N HIS A 458 93.37 -54.59 25.30
CA HIS A 458 94.09 -54.20 26.52
C HIS A 458 94.65 -55.42 27.28
N ASN A 459 93.91 -56.53 27.33
CA ASN A 459 94.37 -57.75 27.98
C ASN A 459 95.52 -58.43 27.20
N MET A 460 95.44 -58.46 25.86
CA MET A 460 96.52 -58.96 25.01
C MET A 460 97.83 -58.20 25.24
N THR A 461 97.77 -56.87 25.28
CA THR A 461 98.98 -56.05 25.48
C THR A 461 99.63 -56.35 26.84
N ASN A 462 98.84 -56.44 27.91
CA ASN A 462 99.37 -56.69 29.24
C ASN A 462 100.05 -58.06 29.38
N GLN A 463 99.47 -59.11 28.80
CA GLN A 463 100.02 -60.47 28.94
C GLN A 463 101.30 -60.69 28.13
N MET A 464 101.50 -59.95 27.03
CA MET A 464 102.72 -60.05 26.21
C MET A 464 103.90 -59.26 26.77
N VAL A 465 103.65 -58.17 27.50
CA VAL A 465 104.71 -57.26 27.98
C VAL A 465 105.66 -57.93 28.96
N ALA A 466 105.16 -58.76 29.87
CA ALA A 466 105.99 -59.41 30.89
C ALA A 466 107.00 -60.41 30.30
N PRO A 467 106.60 -61.42 29.49
CA PRO A 467 107.55 -62.32 28.85
C PRO A 467 108.44 -61.61 27.83
N ALA A 468 107.95 -60.61 27.10
CA ALA A 468 108.79 -59.83 26.19
C ALA A 468 109.89 -59.05 26.93
N LYS A 469 109.57 -58.46 28.08
CA LYS A 469 110.58 -57.82 28.96
C LYS A 469 111.56 -58.84 29.53
N ALA A 470 111.10 -60.03 29.90
CA ALA A 470 111.97 -61.09 30.43
C ALA A 470 112.94 -61.61 29.35
N ILE A 471 112.46 -61.84 28.12
CA ILE A 471 113.29 -62.16 26.96
C ILE A 471 114.31 -61.04 26.74
N PHE A 472 113.86 -59.79 26.67
CA PHE A 472 114.75 -58.65 26.46
C PHE A 472 115.85 -58.60 27.52
N ARG A 473 115.50 -58.75 28.80
CA ARG A 473 116.46 -58.78 29.91
C ARG A 473 117.45 -59.93 29.79
N ASN A 474 116.97 -61.13 29.44
CA ASN A 474 117.81 -62.32 29.31
C ASN A 474 118.74 -62.23 28.08
N VAL A 475 118.27 -61.63 26.98
CA VAL A 475 119.10 -61.33 25.80
C VAL A 475 120.18 -60.31 26.15
N SER A 476 119.83 -59.23 26.88
CA SER A 476 120.80 -58.25 27.35
C SER A 476 121.86 -58.88 28.26
N ALA A 477 121.46 -59.76 29.19
CA ALA A 477 122.39 -60.49 30.04
C ALA A 477 123.34 -61.41 29.25
N LEU A 478 122.85 -62.07 28.20
CA LEU A 478 123.68 -62.88 27.29
C LEU A 478 124.72 -62.03 26.53
N THR A 479 124.38 -60.79 26.15
CA THR A 479 125.32 -59.90 25.47
C THR A 479 126.39 -59.29 26.39
N GLU A 480 126.17 -59.28 27.70
CA GLU A 480 127.13 -58.79 28.71
C GLU A 480 128.01 -59.90 29.31
N THR A 481 127.90 -61.13 28.80
CA THR A 481 128.59 -62.30 29.33
C THR A 481 130.04 -62.40 28.85
N ASP A 482 131.03 -62.49 29.77
CA ASP A 482 132.47 -62.54 29.46
C ASP A 482 133.04 -63.97 29.50
N SER A 483 134.25 -64.18 28.97
CA SER A 483 134.90 -65.48 28.65
C SER A 483 135.12 -66.46 29.83
N THR A 484 134.81 -66.06 31.05
CA THR A 484 134.88 -66.88 32.28
C THR A 484 133.51 -67.36 32.77
N THR A 485 132.42 -67.02 32.08
CA THR A 485 131.06 -67.34 32.55
C THR A 485 130.71 -68.82 32.35
N ASP A 486 130.14 -69.44 33.39
CA ASP A 486 129.76 -70.85 33.39
C ASP A 486 128.77 -71.16 32.25
N LYS A 487 129.10 -72.16 31.43
CA LYS A 487 128.25 -72.66 30.33
C LYS A 487 126.84 -72.99 30.80
N LYS A 488 126.66 -73.38 32.08
CA LYS A 488 125.34 -73.63 32.65
C LYS A 488 124.46 -72.39 32.78
N GLU A 489 125.03 -71.21 33.04
CA GLU A 489 124.30 -69.94 33.15
C GLU A 489 123.78 -69.48 31.78
N ILE A 490 124.60 -69.61 30.74
CA ILE A 490 124.24 -69.31 29.34
C ILE A 490 123.12 -70.24 28.86
N VAL A 491 123.23 -71.55 29.14
CA VAL A 491 122.18 -72.52 28.79
C VAL A 491 120.87 -72.22 29.55
N ARG A 492 120.94 -71.76 30.81
CA ARG A 492 119.75 -71.35 31.57
C ARG A 492 119.06 -70.16 30.91
N LEU A 493 119.79 -69.10 30.57
CA LEU A 493 119.23 -67.90 29.94
C LEU A 493 118.60 -68.19 28.56
N VAL A 494 119.26 -69.03 27.74
CA VAL A 494 118.72 -69.46 26.43
C VAL A 494 117.43 -70.27 26.60
N ASN A 495 117.39 -71.18 27.58
CA ASN A 495 116.18 -71.96 27.86
C ASN A 495 115.04 -71.07 28.38
N GLU A 496 115.31 -70.11 29.26
CA GLU A 496 114.30 -69.15 29.72
C GLU A 496 113.78 -68.29 28.55
N ILE A 497 114.65 -67.82 27.64
CA ILE A 497 114.21 -67.10 26.43
C ILE A 497 113.32 -67.99 25.56
N HIS A 498 113.70 -69.26 25.37
CA HIS A 498 112.90 -70.20 24.60
C HIS A 498 111.54 -70.45 25.24
N GLU A 499 111.48 -70.58 26.56
CA GLU A 499 110.24 -70.78 27.31
C GLU A 499 109.33 -69.54 27.26
N TYR A 500 109.87 -68.33 27.45
CA TYR A 500 109.09 -67.10 27.30
C TYR A 500 108.64 -66.86 25.86
N SER A 501 109.47 -67.19 24.86
CA SER A 501 109.11 -67.09 23.44
C SER A 501 108.01 -68.08 23.06
N LYS A 502 108.08 -69.31 23.60
CA LYS A 502 107.02 -70.30 23.50
C LYS A 502 105.74 -69.81 24.18
N THR A 503 105.84 -69.23 25.38
CA THR A 503 104.71 -68.66 26.11
C THR A 503 104.01 -67.55 25.32
N ILE A 504 104.77 -66.62 24.71
CA ILE A 504 104.21 -65.58 23.83
C ILE A 504 103.52 -66.21 22.62
N THR A 505 104.13 -67.23 22.01
CA THR A 505 103.60 -67.88 20.81
C THR A 505 102.31 -68.67 21.12
N GLU A 506 102.27 -69.37 22.25
CA GLU A 506 101.09 -70.09 22.73
C GLU A 506 99.96 -69.13 23.12
N GLN A 507 100.28 -68.01 23.78
CA GLN A 507 99.30 -66.94 24.04
C GLN A 507 98.78 -66.34 22.74
N LEU A 508 99.65 -66.02 21.77
CA LEU A 508 99.24 -65.52 20.45
C LEU A 508 98.32 -66.49 19.72
N ASN A 509 98.66 -67.78 19.70
CA ASN A 509 97.85 -68.80 19.06
C ASN A 509 96.51 -69.01 19.78
N SER A 510 96.50 -68.99 21.12
CA SER A 510 95.26 -69.02 21.90
C SER A 510 94.37 -67.81 21.59
N PHE A 511 94.94 -66.61 21.48
CA PHE A 511 94.18 -65.41 21.11
C PHE A 511 93.68 -65.43 19.67
N ILE A 512 94.45 -65.94 18.71
CA ILE A 512 94.02 -66.13 17.32
C ILE A 512 92.84 -67.12 17.27
N SER A 513 92.92 -68.24 18.01
CA SER A 513 91.84 -69.21 18.07
C SER A 513 90.55 -68.66 18.70
N MET A 514 90.65 -67.85 19.75
CA MET A 514 89.49 -67.14 20.33
C MET A 514 88.91 -66.12 19.35
N SER A 515 89.74 -65.36 18.63
CA SER A 515 89.27 -64.40 17.62
C SER A 515 88.55 -65.07 16.46
N ASP A 516 89.00 -66.25 16.04
CA ASP A 516 88.33 -67.02 14.98
C ASP A 516 87.03 -67.66 15.47
N GLU A 517 86.96 -68.07 16.74
CA GLU A 517 85.72 -68.57 17.35
C GLU A 517 84.66 -67.46 17.52
N GLU A 518 85.06 -66.24 17.90
CA GLU A 518 84.16 -65.09 17.93
C GLU A 518 83.70 -64.68 16.53
N ARG A 519 84.58 -64.69 15.52
CA ARG A 519 84.19 -64.46 14.11
C ARG A 519 83.16 -65.48 13.62
N ARG A 520 83.28 -66.75 14.02
CA ARG A 520 82.29 -67.79 13.67
C ARG A 520 80.94 -67.53 14.36
N LYS A 521 80.95 -67.13 15.64
CA LYS A 521 79.72 -66.75 16.35
C LYS A 521 79.04 -65.50 15.77
N GLU A 522 79.79 -64.57 15.20
CA GLU A 522 79.22 -63.43 14.45
C GLU A 522 78.65 -63.84 13.08
N ALA A 523 79.26 -64.82 12.39
CA ALA A 523 78.77 -65.33 11.10
C ALA A 523 77.49 -66.19 11.23
N ASP A 524 77.29 -66.88 12.36
CA ASP A 524 76.08 -67.66 12.66
C ASP A 524 74.88 -66.78 13.12
N HIS A 525 75.10 -65.47 13.28
CA HIS A 525 74.09 -64.50 13.72
C HIS A 525 73.71 -63.42 12.67
N VAL A 526 74.15 -63.58 11.43
CA VAL A 526 73.65 -62.86 10.24
C VAL A 526 72.72 -63.78 9.48
#